data_AF-A0A9E7W8X0-F1
#
_entry.id   AF-A0A9E7W8X0-F1
#
_cell.length_a   1.000
_cell.length_b   1.000
_cell.length_c   1.000
_cell.angle_alpha   90.00
_cell.angle_beta   90.00
_cell.angle_gamma   90.00
#
_symmetry.space_group_name_H-M   'P 1'
#
loop_
_entity.id
_entity.type
_entity.pdbx_description
1 polymer ?
#
loop_
_entity_poly.entity_id
_entity_poly.type
_entity_poly.pdbx_seq_one_letter_code
_entity_poly.pdbx_strand_id
1 'polypeptide(L)'
;MSNAESLKKLLVLLEEVKAATRDTAEPGVSEALDEAIGELQRIHDSDESSEAIKLKALECLGRFFQSLPGIAKLLELLSGN
;
A
#
# COMPACT_ATOMS: atom_id res chain seq x y z
N MET A 1 -13.47 14.56 -3.75
CA MET A 1 -12.53 13.58 -4.31
C MET A 1 -13.28 12.28 -4.55
N SER A 2 -13.11 11.68 -5.72
CA SER A 2 -13.70 10.36 -5.99
C SER A 2 -12.86 9.26 -5.31
N ASN A 3 -13.45 8.07 -5.12
CA ASN A 3 -12.72 6.92 -4.57
C ASN A 3 -11.56 6.52 -5.50
N ALA A 4 -11.75 6.65 -6.82
CA ALA A 4 -10.71 6.39 -7.81
C ALA A 4 -9.51 7.34 -7.67
N GLU A 5 -9.75 8.64 -7.45
CA GLU A 5 -8.67 9.61 -7.19
C GLU A 5 -7.92 9.29 -5.89
N SER A 6 -8.64 8.86 -4.86
CA SER A 6 -8.06 8.52 -3.56
C SER A 6 -7.18 7.27 -3.67
N LEU A 7 -7.65 6.26 -4.41
CA LEU A 7 -6.89 5.04 -4.70
C LEU A 7 -5.64 5.33 -5.54
N LYS A 8 -5.74 6.21 -6.54
CA LYS A 8 -4.60 6.62 -7.35
C LYS A 8 -3.53 7.34 -6.50
N LYS A 9 -3.94 8.22 -5.58
CA LYS A 9 -3.00 8.85 -4.62
C LYS A 9 -2.34 7.84 -3.70
N LEU A 10 -3.10 6.85 -3.21
CA LEU A 10 -2.57 5.78 -2.38
C LEU A 10 -1.50 4.95 -3.12
N LEU A 11 -1.75 4.60 -4.38
CA LEU A 11 -0.78 3.89 -5.22
C LEU A 11 0.54 4.67 -5.37
N VAL A 12 0.45 5.97 -5.66
CA VAL A 12 1.64 6.84 -5.74
C VAL A 12 2.42 6.84 -4.43
N LEU A 13 1.74 6.99 -3.29
CA LEU A 13 2.40 6.98 -1.98
C LEU A 13 3.08 5.64 -1.67
N LEU A 14 2.47 4.51 -2.01
CA LEU A 14 3.08 3.20 -1.79
C LEU A 14 4.29 2.97 -2.70
N GLU A 15 4.27 3.46 -3.93
CA GLU A 15 5.46 3.45 -4.80
C GLU A 15 6.59 4.33 -4.27
N GLU A 16 6.27 5.50 -3.71
CA GLU A 16 7.25 6.37 -3.05
C GLU A 16 7.86 5.68 -1.82
N VAL A 17 7.04 5.04 -0.99
CA VAL A 17 7.47 4.24 0.17
C VAL A 17 8.40 3.12 -0.28
N LYS A 18 8.02 2.38 -1.34
CA LYS A 18 8.86 1.32 -1.92
C LYS A 18 10.22 1.85 -2.35
N ALA A 19 10.23 2.99 -3.03
CA ALA A 19 11.48 3.63 -3.47
C ALA A 19 12.34 4.07 -2.28
N ALA A 20 11.73 4.65 -1.25
CA ALA A 20 12.41 5.14 -0.05
C ALA A 20 13.05 4.00 0.77
N THR A 21 12.43 2.81 0.77
CA THR A 21 12.90 1.70 1.60
C THR A 21 13.50 0.54 0.85
N ARG A 22 13.73 0.68 -0.46
CA ARG A 22 14.30 -0.37 -1.30
C ARG A 22 15.58 -0.98 -0.72
N ASP A 23 16.43 -0.15 -0.12
CA ASP A 23 17.76 -0.56 0.34
C ASP A 23 17.76 -0.92 1.85
N THR A 24 16.65 -0.72 2.57
CA THR A 24 16.54 -0.88 4.03
C THR A 24 15.43 -1.84 4.47
N ALA A 25 14.46 -2.13 3.61
CA ALA A 25 13.36 -3.03 3.90
C ALA A 25 13.84 -4.48 3.95
N GLU A 26 13.30 -5.22 4.92
CA GLU A 26 13.46 -6.67 4.95
C GLU A 26 12.77 -7.28 3.72
N PRO A 27 13.32 -8.36 3.11
CA PRO A 27 12.77 -8.94 1.89
C PRO A 27 11.27 -9.23 1.96
N GLY A 28 10.79 -9.76 3.09
CA GLY A 28 9.36 -10.05 3.29
C GLY A 28 8.47 -8.80 3.33
N VAL A 29 8.99 -7.66 3.80
CA VAL A 29 8.27 -6.37 3.76
C VAL A 29 8.22 -5.83 2.34
N SER A 30 9.31 -5.96 1.58
CA SER A 30 9.33 -5.53 0.18
C SER A 30 8.39 -6.37 -0.69
N GLU A 31 8.34 -7.68 -0.47
CA GLU A 31 7.40 -8.58 -1.17
C GLU A 31 5.95 -8.25 -0.83
N ALA A 32 5.63 -8.03 0.45
CA ALA A 32 4.28 -7.65 0.88
C ALA A 32 3.85 -6.28 0.32
N LEU A 33 4.78 -5.32 0.20
CA LEU A 33 4.51 -4.02 -0.42
C LEU A 33 4.22 -4.16 -1.91
N ASP A 34 4.98 -5.01 -2.61
CA ASP A 34 4.76 -5.28 -4.04
C ASP A 34 3.43 -5.98 -4.31
N GLU A 35 3.08 -6.95 -3.47
CA GLU A 35 1.78 -7.61 -3.53
C GLU A 35 0.64 -6.61 -3.31
N ALA A 36 0.79 -5.71 -2.32
CA ALA A 36 -0.22 -4.70 -2.02
C ALA A 36 -0.41 -3.70 -3.18
N ILE A 37 0.69 -3.22 -3.76
CA ILE A 37 0.63 -2.33 -4.94
C ILE A 37 -0.08 -3.06 -6.11
N GLY A 38 0.29 -4.30 -6.39
CA GLY A 38 -0.30 -5.08 -7.48
C GLY A 38 -1.78 -5.41 -7.28
N GLU A 39 -2.22 -5.65 -6.04
CA GLU A 39 -3.65 -5.80 -5.71
C GLU A 39 -4.42 -4.49 -5.86
N LEU A 40 -3.87 -3.37 -5.38
CA LEU A 40 -4.50 -2.05 -5.49
C LEU A 40 -4.62 -1.58 -6.95
N GLN A 41 -3.65 -1.90 -7.80
CA GLN A 41 -3.74 -1.66 -9.26
C GLN A 41 -4.87 -2.48 -9.88
N ARG A 42 -4.99 -3.78 -9.55
CA ARG A 42 -6.09 -4.64 -10.01
C ARG A 42 -7.46 -4.12 -9.56
N ILE A 43 -7.56 -3.59 -8.34
CA ILE A 43 -8.79 -2.97 -7.83
C ILE A 43 -9.09 -1.68 -8.59
N HIS A 44 -8.08 -0.86 -8.90
CA HIS A 44 -8.24 0.37 -9.67
C HIS A 44 -8.77 0.13 -11.08
N ASP A 45 -8.30 -0.93 -11.72
CA ASP A 45 -8.69 -1.31 -13.08
C ASP A 45 -10.01 -2.10 -13.14
N SER A 46 -10.60 -2.44 -11.98
CA SER A 46 -11.86 -3.16 -11.90
C SER A 46 -13.07 -2.24 -12.06
N ASP A 47 -14.13 -2.75 -12.71
CA ASP A 47 -15.40 -2.04 -12.89
C ASP A 47 -16.35 -2.22 -11.68
N GLU A 48 -15.77 -2.39 -10.48
CA GLU A 48 -16.51 -2.64 -9.25
C GLU A 48 -17.09 -1.36 -8.64
N SER A 49 -18.09 -1.53 -7.77
CA SER A 49 -18.68 -0.41 -7.06
C SER A 49 -17.67 0.29 -6.14
N SER A 50 -17.85 1.59 -5.99
CA SER A 50 -17.01 2.49 -5.19
C SER A 50 -16.79 2.00 -3.75
N GLU A 51 -17.79 1.38 -3.12
CA GLU A 51 -17.72 0.82 -1.76
C GLU A 51 -16.91 -0.49 -1.71
N ALA A 52 -17.08 -1.37 -2.71
CA ALA A 52 -16.32 -2.62 -2.79
C ALA A 52 -14.82 -2.34 -2.98
N ILE A 53 -14.49 -1.35 -3.82
CA ILE A 53 -13.12 -0.86 -4.03
C ILE A 53 -12.48 -0.41 -2.71
N LYS A 54 -13.20 0.36 -1.88
CA LYS A 54 -12.70 0.83 -0.58
C LYS A 54 -12.41 -0.34 0.36
N LEU A 55 -13.34 -1.29 0.47
CA LEU A 55 -13.19 -2.40 1.41
C LEU A 55 -11.96 -3.25 1.05
N LYS A 56 -11.81 -3.58 -0.23
CA LYS A 56 -10.67 -4.36 -0.73
C LYS A 56 -9.35 -3.62 -0.59
N ALA A 57 -9.33 -2.32 -0.87
CA ALA A 57 -8.13 -1.50 -0.69
C ALA A 57 -7.68 -1.44 0.77
N LEU A 58 -8.62 -1.29 1.71
CA LEU A 58 -8.33 -1.30 3.15
C LEU A 58 -7.86 -2.68 3.63
N GLU A 59 -8.46 -3.76 3.11
CA GLU A 59 -8.04 -5.13 3.44
C GLU A 59 -6.60 -5.38 2.97
N CYS A 60 -6.29 -4.98 1.74
CA CYS A 60 -4.97 -5.07 1.15
C CYS A 60 -3.91 -4.30 1.97
N LEU A 61 -4.21 -3.05 2.34
CA LEU A 61 -3.36 -2.26 3.23
C LEU A 61 -3.19 -2.91 4.61
N GLY A 62 -4.27 -3.47 5.18
CA GLY A 62 -4.22 -4.15 6.47
C GLY A 62 -3.25 -5.34 6.46
N ARG A 63 -3.25 -6.14 5.39
CA ARG A 63 -2.30 -7.24 5.21
C ARG A 63 -0.86 -6.74 5.10
N PHE A 64 -0.63 -5.69 4.32
CA PHE A 64 0.69 -5.06 4.26
C PHE A 64 1.17 -4.59 5.63
N PHE A 65 0.32 -3.89 6.39
CA PHE A 65 0.71 -3.40 7.72
C PHE A 65 0.97 -4.53 8.72
N GLN A 66 0.32 -5.69 8.58
CA GLN A 66 0.62 -6.87 9.39
C GLN A 66 2.00 -7.48 9.08
N SER A 67 2.51 -7.28 7.86
CA SER A 67 3.85 -7.75 7.46
C SER A 67 4.98 -6.91 8.07
N LEU A 68 4.68 -5.72 8.56
CA LEU A 68 5.67 -4.82 9.11
C LEU A 68 6.10 -5.31 10.51
N PRO A 69 7.41 -5.33 10.82
CA PRO A 69 7.95 -5.83 12.09
C PRO A 69 7.62 -4.94 13.31
N GLY A 70 6.66 -4.01 13.19
CA GLY A 70 6.12 -3.19 14.27
C GLY A 70 5.72 -1.79 13.81
N ILE A 71 4.87 -1.12 14.60
CA ILE A 71 4.43 0.27 14.34
C ILE A 71 5.60 1.25 14.29
N ALA A 72 6.71 0.95 14.96
CA ALA A 72 7.93 1.76 14.93
C ALA A 72 8.57 1.75 13.52
N LYS A 73 8.63 0.59 12.87
CA LYS A 73 9.15 0.46 11.50
C LYS A 73 8.24 1.18 10.50
N LEU A 74 6.92 1.08 10.68
CA LEU A 74 5.93 1.85 9.92
C LEU A 74 6.15 3.37 10.11
N LEU A 75 6.41 3.81 11.33
CA LEU A 75 6.67 5.23 11.61
C LEU A 75 8.00 5.68 10.99
N GLU A 76 9.08 4.90 11.03
CA GLU A 76 10.32 5.22 10.30
C GLU A 76 10.07 5.34 8.79
N LEU A 77 9.41 4.35 8.20
CA LEU A 77 8.97 4.32 6.80
C LEU A 77 8.16 5.56 6.38
N LEU A 78 7.24 6.01 7.24
CA LEU A 78 6.36 7.15 6.96
C LEU A 78 6.97 8.51 7.34
N SER A 79 7.97 8.53 8.23
CA SER A 79 8.61 9.76 8.71
C SER A 79 9.81 10.19 7.85
N GLY A 80 10.30 9.31 6.97
CA GLY A 80 11.42 9.61 6.07
C GLY A 80 12.74 9.92 6.79
N ASN A 81 12.89 9.48 8.04
CA ASN A 81 14.11 9.62 8.85
C ASN A 81 14.89 8.30 8.91
#